data_AF-A0A5K1H356-F1
#
_entry.id   AF-A0A5K1H356-F1
#
_cell.length_a   1.000
_cell.length_b   1.000
_cell.length_c   1.000
_cell.angle_alpha   90.00
_cell.angle_beta   90.00
_cell.angle_gamma   90.00
#
_symmetry.space_group_name_H-M   'P 1'
#
loop_
_entity.id
_entity.type
_entity.pdbx_description
1 polymer ?
#
loop_
_entity_poly.entity_id
_entity_poly.type
_entity_poly.pdbx_seq_one_letter_code
_entity_poly.pdbx_strand_id
1 'polypeptide(L)' 'MRDMPGLIIDFVISLDDHFLYLSNWLHGDVRQYNIEDPSKLIFDWTSMGWWTHLEGKPD' A
#
# COMPACT_ATOMS: atom_id res chain seq x y z
N MET A 1 15.92 12.14 -10.89
CA MET A 1 14.95 13.23 -10.69
C MET A 1 14.58 13.24 -9.22
N ARG A 2 14.56 14.40 -8.57
CA ARG A 2 14.20 14.56 -7.15
C ARG A 2 12.81 13.96 -6.90
N ASP A 3 12.65 13.33 -5.75
CA ASP A 3 11.42 12.77 -5.19
C ASP A 3 10.20 13.65 -5.51
N MET A 4 9.46 13.28 -6.55
CA MET A 4 8.18 13.91 -6.81
C MET A 4 7.18 13.21 -5.90
N PRO A 5 6.52 13.90 -4.96
CA PRO A 5 5.60 13.26 -4.03
C PRO A 5 4.41 12.67 -4.81
N GLY A 6 3.89 11.54 -4.32
CA GLY A 6 2.70 10.94 -4.90
C GLY A 6 1.49 11.87 -4.77
N LEU A 7 0.73 12.03 -5.84
CA LEU A 7 -0.54 12.76 -5.78
C LEU A 7 -1.65 11.74 -5.67
N ILE A 8 -2.14 11.55 -4.45
CA ILE A 8 -3.32 10.74 -4.19
C ILE A 8 -4.54 11.55 -4.63
N ILE A 9 -5.23 11.07 -5.65
CA ILE A 9 -6.43 11.76 -6.19
C ILE A 9 -7.73 11.13 -5.71
N ASP A 10 -7.68 9.85 -5.37
CA ASP A 10 -8.88 9.07 -5.05
C ASP A 10 -8.52 7.91 -4.11
N PHE A 11 -9.50 7.51 -3.31
CA PHE A 11 -9.40 6.38 -2.39
C PHE A 11 -10.69 5.54 -2.41
N VAL A 12 -10.51 4.22 -2.35
CA VAL A 12 -11.62 3.27 -2.30
C VAL A 12 -11.36 2.28 -1.18
N ILE A 13 -12.40 2.01 -0.39
CA ILE A 13 -12.37 1.00 0.68
C ILE A 13 -13.09 -0.25 0.16
N SER A 14 -12.55 -1.42 0.48
CA SER A 14 -13.20 -2.68 0.14
C SER A 14 -14.53 -2.83 0.88
N LEU A 15 -15.48 -3.55 0.27
CA LEU A 15 -16.82 -3.73 0.85
C LEU A 15 -16.83 -4.44 2.21
N ASP A 16 -15.76 -5.17 2.52
CA ASP A 16 -15.54 -5.87 3.78
C ASP A 16 -14.70 -5.08 4.79
N ASP A 17 -14.30 -3.84 4.50
CA ASP A 17 -13.47 -2.97 5.35
C ASP A 17 -12.07 -3.53 5.69
N HIS A 18 -11.52 -4.46 4.89
CA HIS A 18 -10.19 -5.02 5.12
C HIS A 18 -9.08 -4.30 4.34
N PHE A 19 -9.41 -3.65 3.21
CA PHE A 19 -8.42 -3.06 2.32
C PHE A 19 -8.76 -1.62 1.91
N LEU A 20 -7.72 -0.79 1.85
CA LEU A 20 -7.75 0.57 1.32
C LEU A 20 -6.88 0.65 0.06
N TYR A 21 -7.47 1.17 -1.01
CA TYR A 21 -6.80 1.41 -2.29
C TYR A 21 -6.61 2.91 -2.51
N LEU A 22 -5.38 3.31 -2.85
CA LEU A 22 -5.04 4.70 -3.18
C LEU A 22 -4.59 4.80 -4.64
N SER A 23 -5.20 5.71 -5.40
CA SER A 23 -4.76 6.03 -6.77
C SER A 23 -3.74 7.17 -6.74
N ASN A 24 -2.51 6.87 -7.17
CA ASN A 24 -1.43 7.84 -7.23
C ASN A 24 -1.22 8.32 -8.67
N TRP A 25 -1.82 9.46 -8.99
CA TRP A 25 -1.88 9.96 -10.36
C TRP A 25 -0.51 10.33 -10.94
N LEU A 26 0.36 10.93 -10.13
CA LEU A 26 1.70 11.35 -10.59
C LEU A 26 2.67 10.19 -10.82
N HIS A 27 2.46 9.05 -10.17
CA HIS A 27 3.30 7.86 -10.33
C HIS A 27 2.67 6.80 -11.23
N GLY A 28 1.36 6.88 -11.48
CA GLY A 28 0.64 5.91 -12.30
C GLY A 28 0.50 4.53 -11.65
N ASP A 29 0.59 4.45 -10.31
CA ASP A 29 0.41 3.21 -9.53
C ASP A 29 -0.83 3.27 -8.63
N VAL A 30 -1.33 2.09 -8.26
CA VAL A 30 -2.35 1.92 -7.21
C VAL A 30 -1.70 1.18 -6.06
N ARG A 31 -1.91 1.69 -4.85
CA ARG A 31 -1.35 1.11 -3.62
C ARG A 31 -2.46 0.50 -2.78
N GLN A 32 -2.24 -0.72 -2.29
CA GLN A 32 -3.13 -1.44 -1.41
C GLN A 32 -2.57 -1.44 0.02
N TYR A 33 -3.41 -1.11 0.98
CA TYR A 33 -3.11 -1.15 2.41
C TYR A 33 -4.10 -2.07 3.09
N ASN A 34 -3.62 -2.90 4.02
CA ASN A 34 -4.49 -3.62 4.95
C ASN A 34 -4.93 -2.62 6.05
N ILE A 35 -6.24 -2.54 6.28
CA ILE A 35 -6.89 -1.64 7.24
C ILE A 35 -7.71 -2.38 8.32
N GLU A 36 -7.46 -3.66 8.55
CA GLU A 36 -8.09 -4.44 9.63
C GLU A 36 -7.83 -3.81 11.03
N ASP A 37 -6.70 -3.12 11.19
CA ASP A 37 -6.43 -2.21 12.31
C ASP A 37 -6.19 -0.77 11.77
N PRO A 38 -7.20 0.11 11.81
CA PRO A 38 -7.10 1.48 11.30
C PRO A 38 -6.02 2.33 12.00
N SER A 39 -5.59 1.94 13.21
CA SER A 39 -4.52 2.63 13.94
C SER A 39 -3.12 2.26 13.41
N LYS A 40 -3.03 1.20 12.60
CA LYS A 40 -1.80 0.67 12.03
C LYS A 40 -1.98 0.30 10.56
N LEU A 41 -1.89 1.30 9.69
CA LEU A 41 -1.89 1.11 8.24
C LEU A 41 -0.61 0.37 7.82
N ILE A 42 -0.76 -0.88 7.39
CA ILE A 42 0.34 -1.68 6.86
C ILE A 42 0.21 -1.69 5.34
N PHE A 43 1.22 -1.18 4.63
CA PHE A 43 1.34 -1.45 3.20
C PHE A 43 1.46 -2.97 3.05
N ASP A 44 0.52 -3.57 2.33
CA ASP A 44 0.38 -5.02 2.32
C ASP A 44 1.42 -5.65 1.39
N TRP A 45 2.64 -5.82 1.90
CA TRP A 45 3.73 -6.54 1.25
C TRP A 45 3.43 -8.03 1.01
N THR A 46 2.37 -8.58 1.61
CA THR A 46 2.00 -10.00 1.50
C THR A 46 1.53 -10.34 0.08
N SER A 47 1.02 -9.35 -0.64
CA SER A 47 0.70 -9.45 -2.07
C SER A 47 1.95 -9.46 -2.97
N MET A 48 3.14 -9.10 -2.46
CA MET A 48 4.44 -9.26 -3.13
C MET A 48 5.06 -10.64 -2.88
N GLY A 49 4.21 -11.67 -2.92
CA GLY A 49 4.52 -13.04 -2.55
C GLY A 49 5.92 -13.49 -2.99
N TRP A 50 6.61 -14.15 -2.05
CA TRP A 50 7.83 -14.95 -2.24
C TRP A 50 9.20 -14.28 -2.11
N TRP A 51 9.33 -12.96 -2.20
CA TRP A 51 10.67 -12.33 -2.14
C TRP A 51 11.11 -11.91 -0.72
N THR A 52 10.18 -11.71 0.22
CA THR A 52 10.48 -11.22 1.59
C THR A 52 10.84 -12.30 2.60
N HIS A 53 10.81 -13.59 2.23
CA HIS A 53 11.29 -14.67 3.10
C HIS A 53 12.79 -14.96 2.92
N LEU A 54 13.43 -14.41 1.87
CA LEU A 54 14.84 -14.60 1.55
C LEU A 54 15.76 -13.52 2.14
N GLU A 55 15.22 -12.31 2.35
CA GLU A 55 15.93 -11.18 2.94
C GLU A 55 15.20 -10.87 4.25
N GLY A 56 15.81 -11.22 5.39
CA GLY A 56 15.23 -11.01 6.72
C GLY A 56 14.72 -9.57 6.90
N LYS A 57 13.58 -9.43 7.57
CA LYS A 57 12.97 -8.11 7.86
C LYS A 57 14.03 -7.19 8.50
N PRO A 58 14.24 -5.97 7.98
CA PRO A 58 14.97 -4.96 8.74
C PRO A 58 14.13 -4.58 9.96
N ASP A 59 14.82 -4.46 11.11
CA ASP A 59 14.26 -4.10 12.41
C ASP A 59 13.38 -2.83 12.38
#